data_AF-A0A8H4LWF0-F1
#
_entry.id   AF-A0A8H4LWF0-F1
#
_cell.length_a   1.000
_cell.length_b   1.000
_cell.length_c   1.000
_cell.angle_alpha   90.00
_cell.angle_beta   90.00
_cell.angle_gamma   90.00
#
_symmetry.space_group_name_H-M   'P 1'
#
loop_
_entity.id
_entity.type
_entity.pdbx_description
1 polymer ?
#
loop_
_entity_poly.entity_id
_entity_poly.type
_entity_poly.pdbx_seq_one_letter_code
_entity_poly.pdbx_strand_id
1 'polypeptide(L)'
;MRGDVNFFLYPAEQEDRGDGPRGEATGRWLVGEIDVMIAEREHRGRGLGREAVWAMLAYLCRHKDEMLAEYQQQHDDGARLKGVMAKIKQGNAGSRALFDGLGFRQQGGVNYFGEVTLVMAWAAVESMVRRRQGEEEWLRETLYD
;
A
#
# COMPACT_ATOMS: atom_id res chain seq x y z
N MET A 1 17.06 -14.84 -6.91
CA MET A 1 15.99 -13.96 -6.39
C MET A 1 16.33 -12.53 -6.81
N ARG A 2 15.42 -11.78 -7.46
CA ARG A 2 15.70 -10.44 -8.02
C ARG A 2 15.51 -9.29 -7.00
N GLY A 3 14.86 -9.58 -5.88
CA GLY A 3 14.45 -8.64 -4.85
C GLY A 3 13.30 -9.23 -4.04
N ASP A 4 12.74 -8.43 -3.13
CA ASP A 4 11.62 -8.73 -2.26
C ASP A 4 10.71 -7.51 -2.05
N VAL A 5 9.46 -7.77 -1.68
CA VAL A 5 8.48 -6.76 -1.25
C VAL A 5 7.90 -7.22 0.08
N ASN A 6 7.97 -6.35 1.08
CA ASN A 6 7.48 -6.60 2.43
C ASN A 6 6.29 -5.68 2.72
N PHE A 7 5.41 -6.15 3.60
CA PHE A 7 4.24 -5.41 4.06
C PHE A 7 4.15 -5.46 5.59
N PHE A 8 3.93 -4.31 6.22
CA PHE A 8 3.84 -4.18 7.67
C PHE A 8 2.59 -3.40 8.07
N LEU A 9 1.92 -3.79 9.14
CA LEU A 9 0.75 -3.06 9.66
C LEU A 9 1.13 -2.22 10.88
N TYR A 10 0.71 -0.97 10.88
CA TYR A 10 0.84 -0.05 12.02
C TYR A 10 -0.54 0.49 12.41
N PRO A 11 -0.81 0.69 13.71
CA PRO A 11 -1.90 1.56 14.14
C PRO A 11 -1.75 2.93 13.47
N ALA A 12 -2.83 3.44 12.87
CA ALA A 12 -2.86 4.83 12.46
C ALA A 12 -2.76 5.70 13.70
N GLU A 13 -1.93 6.75 13.66
CA GLU A 13 -1.91 7.76 14.72
C GLU A 13 -3.34 8.27 14.92
N GLN A 14 -3.83 8.22 16.17
CA GLN A 14 -5.15 8.73 16.51
C GLN A 14 -5.14 10.24 16.26
N GLU A 15 -5.74 10.68 15.17
CA GLU A 15 -6.32 12.03 15.13
C GLU A 15 -7.30 12.08 16.31
N ASP A 16 -7.02 12.92 17.32
CA ASP A 16 -7.77 13.04 18.57
C ASP A 16 -9.25 12.74 18.34
N ARG A 17 -9.72 11.60 18.86
CA ARG A 17 -11.15 11.27 18.83
C ARG A 17 -11.86 12.35 19.63
N GLY A 18 -12.45 13.32 18.94
CA GLY A 18 -13.51 14.14 19.51
C GLY A 18 -14.57 13.21 20.11
N ASP A 19 -14.98 13.52 21.34
CA ASP A 19 -15.89 12.77 22.18
C ASP A 19 -17.25 12.55 21.48
N GLY A 20 -17.32 11.51 20.65
CA GLY A 20 -18.50 11.08 19.91
C GLY A 20 -19.11 9.83 20.55
N PRO A 21 -20.43 9.63 20.46
CA PRO A 21 -21.15 8.65 21.26
C PRO A 21 -20.64 7.22 21.02
N ARG A 22 -20.34 6.52 22.14
CA ARG A 22 -20.00 5.09 22.19
C ARG A 22 -21.19 4.27 21.67
N GLY A 23 -21.19 3.91 20.39
CA GLY A 23 -22.33 3.16 19.83
C GLY A 23 -22.16 2.45 18.49
N GLU A 24 -21.09 2.65 17.73
CA GLU A 24 -20.91 1.98 16.43
C GLU A 24 -19.48 1.46 16.29
N ALA A 25 -19.34 0.17 15.94
CA ALA A 25 -18.12 -0.64 15.87
C ALA A 25 -16.83 0.19 15.68
N THR A 26 -16.20 0.59 16.79
CA THR A 26 -15.06 1.50 16.83
C THR A 26 -13.76 0.76 16.51
N GLY A 27 -13.69 0.16 15.32
CA GLY A 27 -12.49 -0.52 14.87
C GLY A 27 -11.28 0.43 14.82
N ARG A 28 -10.11 -0.10 15.16
CA ARG A 28 -8.82 0.59 15.02
C ARG A 28 -8.51 0.80 13.54
N TRP A 29 -8.13 2.03 13.22
CA TRP A 29 -7.56 2.34 11.90
C TRP A 29 -6.11 1.91 11.85
N LEU A 30 -5.73 1.25 10.76
CA LEU A 30 -4.39 0.78 10.46
C LEU A 30 -3.85 1.46 9.20
N VAL A 31 -2.53 1.56 9.09
CA VAL A 31 -1.83 1.94 7.86
C VAL A 31 -0.83 0.84 7.54
N GLY A 32 -0.82 0.39 6.28
CA GLY A 32 0.11 -0.61 5.80
C GLY A 32 1.38 0.02 5.20
N GLU A 33 2.56 -0.30 5.69
CA GLU A 33 3.82 0.11 5.06
C GLU A 33 4.26 -0.93 4.02
N ILE A 34 4.59 -0.47 2.81
CA ILE A 34 5.18 -1.29 1.75
C ILE A 34 6.64 -0.92 1.62
N ASP A 35 7.51 -1.91 1.77
CA ASP A 35 8.95 -1.79 1.52
C ASP A 35 9.34 -2.68 0.34
N VAL A 36 10.13 -2.15 -0.59
CA VAL A 36 10.55 -2.85 -1.81
C VAL A 36 12.04 -2.74 -2.00
N MET A 37 12.70 -3.88 -2.14
CA MET A 37 14.13 -3.97 -2.41
C MET A 37 14.38 -4.68 -3.74
N ILE A 38 15.20 -4.06 -4.61
CA ILE A 38 15.67 -4.67 -5.86
C ILE A 38 17.18 -4.85 -5.78
N ALA A 39 17.60 -6.12 -5.75
CA ALA A 39 18.94 -6.53 -5.35
C ALA A 39 20.05 -6.00 -6.27
N GLU A 40 19.86 -6.08 -7.59
CA GLU A 40 20.94 -5.81 -8.55
C GLU A 40 20.67 -4.60 -9.43
N ARG A 41 21.72 -3.78 -9.67
CA ARG A 41 21.65 -2.58 -10.51
C ARG A 41 21.17 -2.90 -11.93
N GLU A 42 21.56 -4.04 -12.47
CA GLU A 42 21.21 -4.54 -13.82
C GLU A 42 19.71 -4.85 -13.99
N HIS A 43 19.01 -5.05 -12.87
CA HIS A 43 17.58 -5.34 -12.83
C HIS A 43 16.72 -4.11 -12.50
N ARG A 44 17.34 -2.94 -12.27
CA ARG A 44 16.64 -1.66 -12.04
C ARG A 44 16.21 -1.03 -13.36
N GLY A 45 15.23 -0.12 -13.31
CA GLY A 45 14.75 0.61 -14.49
C GLY A 45 13.95 -0.23 -15.50
N ARG A 46 13.66 -1.50 -15.20
CA ARG A 46 12.91 -2.42 -16.07
C ARG A 46 11.44 -2.63 -15.66
N GLY A 47 10.92 -1.76 -14.81
CA GLY A 47 9.55 -1.85 -14.27
C GLY A 47 9.34 -2.93 -13.20
N LEU A 48 10.33 -3.79 -12.91
CA LEU A 48 10.16 -4.92 -11.98
C LEU A 48 9.68 -4.50 -10.58
N GLY A 49 10.21 -3.40 -10.02
CA GLY A 49 9.75 -2.90 -8.72
C GLY A 49 8.31 -2.42 -8.74
N ARG A 50 7.89 -1.76 -9.83
CA ARG A 50 6.52 -1.28 -10.00
C ARG A 50 5.55 -2.47 -10.04
N GLU A 51 5.90 -3.50 -10.80
CA GLU A 51 5.07 -4.71 -10.90
C GLU A 51 5.06 -5.52 -9.61
N ALA A 52 6.17 -5.56 -8.86
CA ALA A 52 6.22 -6.22 -7.56
C ALA A 52 5.32 -5.51 -6.53
N VAL A 53 5.37 -4.17 -6.46
CA VAL A 53 4.46 -3.39 -5.59
C VAL A 53 3.02 -3.55 -6.06
N TRP A 54 2.75 -3.51 -7.37
CA TRP A 54 1.41 -3.74 -7.89
C TRP A 54 0.87 -5.12 -7.52
N ALA A 55 1.67 -6.18 -7.69
CA ALA A 55 1.28 -7.54 -7.33
C ALA A 55 0.97 -7.65 -5.84
N MET A 56 1.77 -7.00 -4.97
CA MET A 56 1.48 -6.89 -3.54
C MET A 56 0.14 -6.19 -3.28
N LEU A 57 -0.13 -5.03 -3.91
CA LEU A 57 -1.40 -4.31 -3.75
C LEU A 57 -2.61 -5.13 -4.23
N ALA A 58 -2.48 -5.86 -5.33
CA ALA A 58 -3.51 -6.75 -5.84
C ALA A 58 -3.76 -7.92 -4.89
N TYR A 59 -2.70 -8.52 -4.37
CA TYR A 59 -2.78 -9.57 -3.34
C TYR A 59 -3.50 -9.07 -2.09
N LEU A 60 -3.11 -7.90 -1.57
CA LEU A 60 -3.75 -7.29 -0.40
C LEU A 60 -5.22 -7.00 -0.65
N CYS A 61 -5.62 -6.51 -1.83
CA CYS A 61 -7.05 -6.30 -2.14
C CYS A 61 -7.86 -7.59 -2.09
N ARG A 62 -7.26 -8.72 -2.50
CA ARG A 62 -7.91 -10.04 -2.49
C ARG A 62 -8.00 -10.64 -1.08
N HIS A 63 -7.00 -10.41 -0.24
CA HIS A 63 -6.84 -11.07 1.06
C HIS A 63 -7.00 -10.12 2.26
N LYS A 64 -7.47 -8.88 2.07
CA LYS A 64 -7.54 -7.88 3.14
C LYS A 64 -8.38 -8.35 4.33
N ASP A 65 -9.50 -9.01 4.07
CA ASP A 65 -10.45 -9.37 5.13
C ASP A 65 -9.91 -10.53 5.96
N GLU A 66 -9.23 -11.49 5.33
CA GLU A 66 -8.49 -12.58 5.98
C GLU A 66 -7.35 -12.02 6.84
N MET A 67 -6.52 -11.16 6.26
CA MET A 67 -5.39 -10.51 6.96
C MET A 67 -5.87 -9.68 8.17
N LEU A 68 -6.97 -8.92 8.03
CA LEU A 68 -7.51 -8.13 9.13
C LEU A 68 -8.19 -9.01 10.19
N ALA A 69 -8.77 -10.15 9.81
CA ALA A 69 -9.31 -11.12 10.76
C ALA A 69 -8.18 -11.75 11.59
N GLU A 70 -7.05 -12.12 10.96
CA GLU A 70 -5.86 -12.62 11.67
C GLU A 70 -5.29 -11.57 12.62
N TYR A 71 -5.22 -10.30 12.19
CA TYR A 71 -4.80 -9.19 13.05
C TYR A 71 -5.72 -9.05 14.28
N GLN A 72 -7.04 -9.12 14.10
CA GLN A 72 -8.03 -9.02 15.18
C GLN A 72 -7.94 -10.19 16.18
N GLN A 73 -7.48 -11.38 15.79
CA GLN A 73 -7.27 -12.47 16.76
C GLN A 73 -6.21 -12.12 17.80
N GLN A 74 -5.31 -11.19 17.50
CA GLN A 74 -4.26 -10.72 18.40
C GLN A 74 -4.64 -9.39 19.09
N HIS A 75 -5.79 -8.81 18.76
CA HIS A 75 -6.20 -7.47 19.20
C HIS A 75 -7.72 -7.41 19.46
N ASP A 76 -8.14 -7.05 20.66
CA ASP A 76 -9.56 -7.09 21.09
C ASP A 76 -10.54 -6.15 20.33
N ASP A 77 -10.03 -5.29 19.44
CA ASP A 77 -10.81 -4.34 18.66
C ASP A 77 -10.91 -4.77 17.19
N GLY A 78 -12.03 -4.46 16.54
CA GLY A 78 -12.13 -4.55 15.07
C GLY A 78 -11.02 -3.75 14.37
N ALA A 79 -10.66 -4.11 13.14
CA ALA A 79 -9.56 -3.47 12.41
C ALA A 79 -10.00 -3.01 11.00
N ARG A 80 -9.57 -1.82 10.59
CA ARG A 80 -9.84 -1.25 9.26
C ARG A 80 -8.59 -0.62 8.68
N LEU A 81 -8.34 -0.82 7.38
CA LEU A 81 -7.18 -0.25 6.70
C LEU A 81 -7.51 1.16 6.15
N LYS A 82 -6.83 2.19 6.66
CA LYS A 82 -6.95 3.59 6.19
C LYS A 82 -6.29 3.77 4.82
N GLY A 83 -5.17 3.07 4.61
CA GLY A 83 -4.40 3.14 3.39
C GLY A 83 -3.06 2.47 3.52
N VAL A 84 -2.21 2.72 2.52
CA VAL A 84 -0.84 2.24 2.48
C VAL A 84 0.13 3.41 2.43
N MET A 85 1.34 3.19 2.92
CA MET A 85 2.45 4.14 2.88
C MET A 85 3.75 3.47 2.46
N ALA A 86 4.73 4.28 2.07
CA ALA A 86 6.12 3.88 1.88
C ALA A 86 7.03 5.00 2.41
N LYS A 87 8.08 4.62 3.14
CA LYS A 87 9.11 5.55 3.61
C LYS A 87 10.32 5.43 2.72
N ILE A 88 10.76 6.55 2.14
CA ILE A 88 11.80 6.54 1.10
C ILE A 88 12.81 7.63 1.38
N LYS A 89 14.11 7.32 1.32
CA LYS A 89 15.18 8.35 1.38
C LYS A 89 14.93 9.44 0.34
N GLN A 90 15.00 10.71 0.74
CA GLN A 90 14.70 11.85 -0.14
C GLN A 90 15.46 11.84 -1.47
N GLY A 91 16.71 11.34 -1.44
CA GLY A 91 17.61 11.23 -2.59
C GLY A 91 17.37 10.01 -3.48
N ASN A 92 16.49 9.09 -3.10
CA ASN A 92 16.17 7.91 -3.92
C ASN A 92 15.12 8.26 -4.98
N ALA A 93 15.55 8.96 -6.03
CA ALA A 93 14.68 9.39 -7.13
C ALA A 93 13.96 8.21 -7.83
N GLY A 94 14.61 7.04 -7.91
CA GLY A 94 14.04 5.85 -8.57
C GLY A 94 12.82 5.30 -7.84
N SER A 95 12.93 5.07 -6.52
CA SER A 95 11.78 4.63 -5.72
C SER A 95 10.71 5.72 -5.66
N ARG A 96 11.08 7.01 -5.57
CA ARG A 96 10.11 8.11 -5.60
C ARG A 96 9.28 8.11 -6.89
N ALA A 97 9.92 7.97 -8.05
CA ALA A 97 9.24 7.91 -9.34
C ALA A 97 8.37 6.64 -9.50
N LEU A 98 8.83 5.51 -8.96
CA LEU A 98 8.06 4.26 -8.93
C LEU A 98 6.73 4.44 -8.19
N PHE A 99 6.79 4.93 -6.96
CA PHE A 99 5.60 5.07 -6.10
C PHE A 99 4.68 6.21 -6.59
N ASP A 100 5.23 7.34 -7.06
CA ASP A 100 4.44 8.40 -7.69
C ASP A 100 3.71 7.90 -8.94
N GLY A 101 4.39 7.09 -9.77
CA GLY A 101 3.79 6.47 -10.95
C GLY A 101 2.70 5.43 -10.63
N LEU A 102 2.64 4.92 -9.40
CA LEU A 102 1.54 4.08 -8.90
C LEU A 102 0.41 4.93 -8.29
N GLY A 103 0.61 6.23 -8.11
CA GLY A 103 -0.38 7.17 -7.57
C GLY A 103 -0.20 7.49 -6.08
N PHE A 104 0.91 7.07 -5.45
CA PHE A 104 1.24 7.51 -4.10
C PHE A 104 1.60 8.99 -4.10
N ARG A 105 1.25 9.70 -3.03
CA ARG A 105 1.53 11.13 -2.88
C ARG A 105 2.31 11.38 -1.60
N GLN A 106 3.22 12.35 -1.64
CA GLN A 106 3.98 12.71 -0.44
C GLN A 106 3.05 13.33 0.61
N GLN A 107 3.16 12.84 1.84
CA GLN A 107 2.53 13.41 3.02
C GLN A 107 3.60 14.08 3.89
N GLY A 108 3.41 15.38 4.17
CA GLY A 108 4.34 16.15 4.99
C GLY A 108 5.70 16.40 4.33
N GLY A 109 6.66 16.82 5.16
CA GLY A 109 8.03 17.12 4.75
C GLY A 109 8.98 15.91 4.86
N VAL A 110 10.27 16.19 4.71
CA VAL A 110 11.33 15.23 4.99
C VAL A 110 11.46 15.07 6.51
N ASN A 111 11.49 13.84 7.02
CA ASN A 111 11.65 13.56 8.44
C ASN A 111 13.12 13.72 8.90
N TYR A 112 13.35 13.57 10.21
CA TYR A 112 14.69 13.67 10.82
C TYR A 112 15.72 12.69 10.21
N PHE A 113 15.27 11.57 9.63
CA PHE A 113 16.12 10.55 9.00
C PHE A 113 16.38 10.79 7.51
N GLY A 114 15.95 11.94 6.97
CA GLY A 114 16.10 12.26 5.55
C GLY A 114 15.16 11.46 4.64
N GLU A 115 14.00 11.02 5.15
CA GLU A 115 13.01 10.24 4.41
C GLU A 115 11.74 11.05 4.16
N VAL A 116 11.10 10.79 3.02
CA VAL A 116 9.75 11.24 2.72
C VAL A 116 8.78 10.09 2.93
N THR A 117 7.60 10.39 3.46
CA THR A 117 6.49 9.44 3.54
C THR A 117 5.58 9.64 2.32
N LEU A 118 5.40 8.60 1.52
CA LEU A 118 4.44 8.57 0.43
C LEU A 118 3.23 7.75 0.86
N VAL A 119 2.01 8.21 0.59
CA VAL A 119 0.76 7.57 1.02
C VAL A 119 -0.23 7.40 -0.13
N MET A 120 -1.10 6.41 0.01
CA MET A 120 -2.28 6.22 -0.83
C MET A 120 -3.45 5.72 0.02
N ALA A 121 -4.60 6.38 -0.08
CA ALA A 121 -5.82 5.96 0.61
C ALA A 121 -6.27 4.58 0.13
N TRP A 122 -6.81 3.75 1.03
CA TRP A 122 -7.19 2.37 0.67
C TRP A 122 -8.23 2.32 -0.45
N ALA A 123 -9.24 3.20 -0.44
CA ALA A 123 -10.22 3.30 -1.52
C ALA A 123 -9.60 3.60 -2.90
N ALA A 124 -8.49 4.35 -2.93
CA ALA A 124 -7.75 4.61 -4.16
C ALA A 124 -6.98 3.38 -4.64
N VAL A 125 -6.42 2.59 -3.71
CA VAL A 125 -5.80 1.28 -4.01
C VAL A 125 -6.83 0.35 -4.66
N GLU A 126 -8.00 0.18 -4.02
CA GLU A 126 -9.05 -0.70 -4.53
C GLU A 126 -9.53 -0.27 -5.93
N SER A 127 -9.74 1.04 -6.12
CA SER A 127 -10.13 1.60 -7.42
C SER A 127 -9.07 1.36 -8.50
N MET A 128 -7.79 1.51 -8.16
CA MET A 128 -6.68 1.26 -9.07
C MET A 128 -6.60 -0.21 -9.47
N VAL A 129 -6.66 -1.13 -8.50
CA VAL A 129 -6.57 -2.58 -8.76
C VAL A 129 -7.74 -3.04 -9.62
N ARG A 130 -8.97 -2.62 -9.28
CA ARG A 130 -10.16 -2.98 -10.04
C ARG A 130 -10.09 -2.53 -11.50
N ARG A 131 -9.63 -1.31 -11.75
CA ARG A 131 -9.47 -0.77 -13.11
C ARG A 131 -8.49 -1.60 -13.93
N ARG A 132 -7.31 -1.90 -13.38
CA ARG A 132 -6.28 -2.66 -14.12
C ARG A 132 -6.71 -4.12 -14.36
N GLN A 133 -7.40 -4.75 -13.42
CA GLN A 133 -7.96 -6.09 -13.63
C GLN A 133 -9.01 -6.11 -14.75
N GLY A 134 -9.88 -5.09 -14.82
CA GLY A 134 -10.84 -4.97 -15.92
C GLY A 134 -10.18 -4.72 -17.28
N GLU A 135 -9.10 -3.94 -17.33
CA GLU A 135 -8.29 -3.75 -18.55
C GLU A 135 -7.63 -5.06 -19.01
N GLU A 136 -7.11 -5.86 -18.09
CA GLU A 136 -6.49 -7.17 -18.40
C GLU A 136 -7.51 -8.21 -18.85
N GLU A 137 -8.70 -8.23 -18.27
CA GLU A 137 -9.81 -9.10 -18.68
C GLU A 137 -10.31 -8.75 -20.08
N TRP A 138 -10.53 -7.46 -20.35
CA TRP A 138 -10.94 -6.97 -21.66
C TRP A 138 -9.92 -7.32 -22.77
N LEU A 139 -8.61 -7.15 -22.49
CA LEU A 139 -7.55 -7.53 -23.43
C LEU A 139 -7.53 -9.04 -23.71
N ARG A 140 -7.83 -9.88 -22.71
CA ARG A 140 -7.92 -11.33 -22.91
C ARG A 140 -9.12 -11.71 -23.77
N GLU A 141 -10.26 -11.08 -23.57
CA GLU A 141 -11.46 -11.34 -24.38
C GLU A 141 -11.25 -10.91 -25.84
N THR A 142 -10.69 -9.72 -26.08
CA THR A 142 -10.55 -9.17 -27.45
C THR A 142 -9.40 -9.74 -28.29
N LEU A 143 -8.40 -10.39 -27.67
CA LEU A 143 -7.26 -10.97 -28.41
C LEU A 143 -7.40 -12.49 -28.66
N TYR A 144 -8.38 -13.13 -28.04
CA TYR A 144 -8.59 -14.59 -28.13
C TYR A 144 -9.99 -14.98 -28.66
N ASP A 145 -10.81 -14.00 -29.07
CA ASP A 145 -11.99 -14.15 -29.95
C ASP A 145 -11.64 -13.75 -31.41
#